data_AF-A0A847U5R4-F1
#
_entry.id   AF-A0A847U5R4-F1
#
_cell.length_a   1.000
_cell.length_b   1.000
_cell.length_c   1.000
_cell.angle_alpha   90.00
_cell.angle_beta   90.00
_cell.angle_gamma   90.00
#
_symmetry.space_group_name_H-M   'P 1'
#
loop_
_entity.id
_entity.type
_entity.pdbx_description
1 polymer ?
#
loop_
_entity_poly.entity_id
_entity_poly.type
_entity_poly.pdbx_seq_one_letter_code
_entity_poly.pdbx_strand_id
1 'polypeptide(L)'
;MAWVKSEYAPELAVLSTWLVALLPWSGAVLPIEVGSRQVTVVVIRFLYFRLQYIFGISFGEQERPFLWVVEAPAFNQTLTTASWVWVGAAVLSLVPLALSVAYYVDEDAHEAAMPVDPVRLQGALLALLGVGLAAATLLFWDRQPITIPVGTVLTLVFGTLLLTVDRTDDEGVGEE
;
A
#
# COMPACT_ATOMS: atom_id res chain seq x y z
N MET A 1 14.24 -22.00 -1.27
CA MET A 1 13.71 -22.25 0.07
C MET A 1 12.46 -21.40 0.21
N ALA A 2 11.28 -22.02 0.21
CA ALA A 2 10.02 -21.29 0.33
C ALA A 2 9.94 -20.68 1.74
N TRP A 3 9.69 -19.36 1.81
CA TRP A 3 9.61 -18.62 3.08
C TRP A 3 8.35 -18.95 3.87
N VAL A 4 7.33 -19.48 3.18
CA VAL A 4 6.02 -19.85 3.71
C VAL A 4 5.63 -21.18 3.07
N LYS A 5 5.00 -22.06 3.85
CA LYS A 5 4.47 -23.32 3.33
C LYS A 5 3.28 -23.04 2.42
N SER A 6 3.11 -23.83 1.37
CA SER A 6 2.00 -23.71 0.41
C SER A 6 0.63 -23.66 1.08
N GLU A 7 0.45 -24.44 2.16
CA GLU A 7 -0.80 -24.52 2.95
C GLU A 7 -1.26 -23.18 3.55
N TYR A 8 -0.38 -22.19 3.71
CA TYR A 8 -0.71 -20.87 4.28
C TYR A 8 -0.66 -19.73 3.24
N ALA A 9 -0.43 -20.06 1.97
CA ALA A 9 -0.32 -19.06 0.92
C ALA A 9 -1.63 -18.28 0.69
N PRO A 10 -2.81 -18.92 0.73
CA PRO A 10 -4.10 -18.25 0.61
C PRO A 10 -4.33 -17.20 1.70
N GLU A 11 -4.17 -17.57 2.97
CA GLU A 11 -4.40 -16.69 4.11
C GLU A 11 -3.40 -15.56 4.15
N LEU A 12 -2.15 -15.84 3.76
CA LEU A 12 -1.14 -14.80 3.63
C LEU A 12 -1.50 -13.80 2.54
N ALA A 13 -2.06 -14.24 1.41
CA ALA A 13 -2.51 -13.35 0.34
C ALA A 13 -3.62 -12.40 0.82
N VAL A 14 -4.59 -12.92 1.57
CA VAL A 14 -5.67 -12.10 2.17
C VAL A 14 -5.10 -11.13 3.20
N LEU A 15 -4.35 -11.63 4.18
CA LEU A 15 -3.82 -10.82 5.28
C LEU A 15 -2.89 -9.72 4.77
N SER A 16 -1.96 -10.05 3.87
CA SER A 16 -1.03 -9.07 3.30
C SER A 16 -1.79 -7.96 2.57
N THR A 17 -2.84 -8.30 1.83
CA THR A 17 -3.69 -7.31 1.14
C THR A 17 -4.36 -6.36 2.13
N TRP A 18 -4.89 -6.87 3.23
CA TRP A 18 -5.54 -6.06 4.26
C TRP A 18 -4.54 -5.16 4.99
N LEU A 19 -3.36 -5.68 5.32
CA LEU A 19 -2.28 -4.89 5.90
C LEU A 19 -1.85 -3.76 4.97
N VAL A 20 -1.70 -4.03 3.67
CA VAL A 20 -1.40 -2.98 2.67
C VAL A 20 -2.50 -1.94 2.60
N ALA A 21 -3.77 -2.35 2.61
CA ALA A 21 -4.93 -1.46 2.55
C ALA A 21 -5.07 -0.53 3.77
N LEU A 22 -4.72 -1.03 4.97
CA LEU A 22 -5.02 -0.38 6.24
C LEU A 22 -3.82 0.32 6.89
N LEU A 23 -2.59 -0.10 6.61
CA LEU A 23 -1.39 0.49 7.19
C LEU A 23 -0.92 1.71 6.39
N PRO A 24 -0.19 2.64 7.05
CA PRO A 24 0.41 3.75 6.34
C PRO A 24 1.50 3.26 5.38
N TRP A 25 1.45 3.70 4.13
CA TRP A 25 2.45 3.36 3.11
C TRP A 25 3.67 4.27 3.15
N SER A 26 3.53 5.48 3.71
CA SER A 26 4.60 6.48 3.82
C SER A 26 4.35 7.43 4.99
N GLY A 27 5.42 7.82 5.69
CA GLY A 27 5.45 8.95 6.61
C GLY A 27 6.49 9.98 6.19
N ALA A 28 6.28 11.27 6.47
CA ALA A 28 7.25 12.32 6.21
C ALA A 28 7.31 13.33 7.36
N VAL A 29 8.51 13.85 7.62
CA VAL A 29 8.73 14.95 8.58
C VAL A 29 9.32 16.13 7.84
N LEU A 30 8.72 17.31 8.00
CA LEU A 30 9.15 18.53 7.34
C LEU A 30 9.38 19.62 8.38
N PRO A 31 10.64 20.00 8.65
CA PRO A 31 10.93 21.22 9.38
C PRO A 31 10.73 22.40 8.44
N ILE A 32 9.89 23.36 8.82
CA ILE A 32 9.62 24.57 8.05
C ILE A 32 9.74 25.80 8.95
N GLU A 33 10.03 26.94 8.34
CA GLU A 33 10.04 28.22 9.03
C GLU A 33 8.79 29.02 8.64
N VAL A 34 8.05 29.48 9.65
CA VAL A 34 6.87 30.34 9.47
C VAL A 34 7.14 31.63 10.21
N GLY A 35 7.51 32.68 9.47
CA GLY A 35 8.01 33.93 10.05
C GLY A 35 9.34 33.69 10.76
N SER A 36 9.40 33.95 12.07
CA SER A 36 10.58 33.71 12.92
C SER A 36 10.50 32.42 13.74
N ARG A 37 9.50 31.56 13.50
CA ARG A 37 9.25 30.36 14.29
C ARG A 37 9.53 29.09 13.49
N GLN A 38 10.25 28.16 14.10
CA GLN A 38 10.39 26.81 13.58
C GLN A 38 9.12 26.00 13.87
N VAL A 39 8.62 25.35 12.82
CA VAL A 39 7.40 24.53 12.83
C VAL A 39 7.77 23.18 12.25
N THR A 40 7.28 22.10 12.86
CA THR A 40 7.47 20.75 12.35
C THR A 40 6.16 20.21 11.85
N VAL A 41 6.11 19.82 10.58
CA VAL A 41 4.95 19.17 9.97
C VAL A 41 5.24 17.67 9.85
N VAL A 42 4.35 16.84 10.40
CA VAL A 42 4.40 15.39 10.26
C VAL A 42 3.24 14.94 9.39
N VAL A 43 3.53 14.19 8.34
CA VAL A 43 2.56 13.66 7.39
C VAL A 43 2.59 12.15 7.44
N ILE A 44 1.43 11.50 7.58
CA ILE A 44 1.27 10.05 7.55
C ILE A 44 0.27 9.73 6.44
N ARG A 45 0.67 8.93 5.47
CA ARG A 45 -0.14 8.60 4.28
C ARG A 45 -0.60 7.17 4.34
N PHE A 46 -1.91 7.00 4.28
CA PHE A 46 -2.59 5.73 4.02
C PHE A 46 -2.95 5.67 2.54
N LEU A 47 -3.42 4.51 2.05
CA LEU A 47 -3.82 4.42 0.63
C LEU A 47 -4.96 5.40 0.31
N TYR A 48 -5.95 5.49 1.19
CA TYR A 48 -7.19 6.21 0.91
C TYR A 48 -7.25 7.62 1.50
N PHE A 49 -6.34 7.97 2.42
CA PHE A 49 -6.33 9.25 3.10
C PHE A 49 -4.94 9.59 3.68
N ARG A 50 -4.79 10.81 4.17
CA ARG A 50 -3.59 11.33 4.85
C ARG A 50 -3.98 11.94 6.19
N LEU A 51 -3.12 11.73 7.18
CA LEU A 51 -3.09 12.49 8.43
C LEU A 51 -1.91 13.47 8.42
N GLN A 52 -2.12 14.68 8.91
CA GLN A 52 -1.10 15.71 9.03
C GLN A 52 -1.19 16.37 10.41
N TYR A 53 -0.04 16.54 11.05
CA TYR A 53 0.10 17.20 12.34
C TYR A 53 1.11 18.34 12.21
N ILE A 54 0.79 19.47 12.81
CA ILE A 54 1.65 20.65 12.83
C ILE A 54 2.05 20.91 14.28
N PHE A 55 3.35 21.00 14.53
CA PHE A 55 3.91 21.24 15.85
C PHE A 55 4.62 22.58 15.88
N GLY A 56 4.47 23.30 17.00
CA GLY A 56 5.07 24.61 17.19
C GLY A 56 4.16 25.77 16.79
N ILE A 57 3.04 25.56 16.12
CA ILE A 57 2.02 26.60 15.90
C ILE A 57 0.65 25.93 15.80
N SER A 58 -0.43 26.71 16.00
CA SER A 58 -1.77 26.26 15.67
C SER A 58 -2.45 27.26 14.74
N PHE A 59 -3.17 26.74 13.76
CA PHE A 59 -4.03 27.49 12.85
C PHE A 59 -5.52 27.31 13.18
N GLY A 60 -5.84 26.72 14.34
CA GLY A 60 -7.21 26.51 14.80
C GLY A 60 -8.06 25.76 13.78
N GLU A 61 -9.24 26.29 13.45
CA GLU A 61 -10.19 25.67 12.51
C GLU A 61 -9.69 25.60 11.05
N GLN A 62 -8.59 26.29 10.72
CA GLN A 62 -8.00 26.25 9.38
C GLN A 62 -7.10 25.03 9.18
N GLU A 63 -6.72 24.33 10.26
CA GLU A 63 -5.94 23.10 10.15
C GLU A 63 -6.77 22.02 9.46
N ARG A 64 -6.16 21.37 8.46
CA ARG A 64 -6.74 20.20 7.79
C ARG A 64 -5.93 18.96 8.13
N PRO A 65 -6.11 18.40 9.34
CA PRO A 65 -5.34 17.26 9.79
C PRO A 65 -5.68 15.99 8.99
N PHE A 66 -6.93 15.86 8.54
CA PHE A 66 -7.37 14.77 7.68
C PHE A 66 -7.56 15.25 6.25
N LEU A 67 -7.20 14.42 5.28
CA LEU A 67 -7.42 14.69 3.86
C LEU A 67 -7.63 13.39 3.08
N TRP A 68 -8.69 13.34 2.25
CA TRP A 68 -8.93 12.18 1.38
C TRP A 68 -7.93 12.15 0.23
N VAL A 69 -7.56 10.95 -0.24
CA VAL A 69 -6.59 10.80 -1.34
C VAL A 69 -6.99 11.57 -2.60
N VAL A 70 -8.29 11.63 -2.92
CA VAL A 70 -8.81 12.34 -4.10
C VAL A 70 -8.70 13.87 -3.99
N GLU A 71 -8.59 14.40 -2.77
CA GLU A 71 -8.40 15.83 -2.53
C GLU A 71 -6.91 16.23 -2.60
N ALA A 72 -6.00 15.24 -2.51
CA ALA A 72 -4.57 15.47 -2.40
C ALA A 72 -3.97 16.25 -3.58
N PRO A 73 -4.35 16.01 -4.85
CA PRO A 73 -3.81 16.77 -5.97
C PRO A 73 -4.15 18.26 -5.93
N ALA A 74 -5.37 18.61 -5.50
CA ALA A 74 -5.80 20.00 -5.39
C ALA A 74 -5.12 20.70 -4.19
N PHE A 75 -4.88 19.96 -3.11
CA PHE A 75 -4.23 20.48 -1.91
C PHE A 75 -2.70 20.65 -2.08
N ASN A 76 -2.03 19.67 -2.68
CA ASN A 76 -0.58 19.65 -2.85
C ASN A 76 -0.15 20.27 -4.19
N GLN A 77 -0.39 21.57 -4.39
CA GLN A 77 -0.17 22.24 -5.69
C GLN A 77 1.27 22.14 -6.23
N THR A 78 2.27 21.95 -5.35
CA THR A 78 3.68 21.79 -5.72
C THR A 78 4.10 20.33 -5.92
N LEU A 79 3.26 19.37 -5.52
CA LEU A 79 3.48 17.91 -5.57
C LEU A 79 2.27 17.21 -6.20
N THR A 80 1.65 17.87 -7.18
CA THR A 80 0.42 17.43 -7.84
C THR A 80 0.62 16.09 -8.54
N THR A 81 1.74 15.91 -9.25
CA THR A 81 2.06 14.63 -9.92
C THR A 81 2.19 13.48 -8.92
N ALA A 82 2.92 13.68 -7.82
CA ALA A 82 3.06 12.67 -6.77
C ALA A 82 1.69 12.28 -6.19
N SER A 83 0.81 13.27 -6.01
CA SER A 83 -0.54 13.06 -5.48
C SER A 83 -1.43 12.30 -6.47
N TRP A 84 -1.34 12.57 -7.77
CA TRP A 84 -2.07 11.80 -8.79
C TRP A 84 -1.58 10.36 -8.91
N VAL A 85 -0.27 10.12 -8.80
CA VAL A 85 0.28 8.75 -8.77
C VAL A 85 -0.26 8.00 -7.53
N TRP A 86 -0.32 8.66 -6.38
CA TRP A 86 -0.94 8.09 -5.18
C TRP A 86 -2.44 7.80 -5.38
N VAL A 87 -3.22 8.70 -6.00
CA VAL A 87 -4.63 8.43 -6.36
C VAL A 87 -4.73 7.19 -7.26
N GLY A 88 -3.88 7.09 -8.28
CA GLY A 88 -3.85 5.92 -9.17
C GLY A 88 -3.57 4.62 -8.41
N ALA A 89 -2.60 4.65 -7.48
CA ALA A 89 -2.31 3.51 -6.61
C ALA A 89 -3.50 3.15 -5.71
N ALA A 90 -4.21 4.13 -5.15
CA ALA A 90 -5.40 3.91 -4.34
C ALA A 90 -6.57 3.31 -5.13
N VAL A 91 -6.72 3.67 -6.41
CA VAL A 91 -7.72 3.03 -7.29
C VAL A 91 -7.30 1.61 -7.63
N LEU A 92 -6.02 1.41 -7.97
CA LEU A 92 -5.46 0.08 -8.27
C LEU A 92 -5.64 -0.88 -7.09
N SER A 93 -5.44 -0.41 -5.85
CA SER A 93 -5.54 -1.25 -4.64
C SER A 93 -6.93 -1.82 -4.39
N LEU A 94 -7.98 -1.26 -5.01
CA LEU A 94 -9.35 -1.79 -4.89
C LEU A 94 -9.49 -3.17 -5.53
N VAL A 95 -8.71 -3.47 -6.57
CA VAL A 95 -8.77 -4.77 -7.27
C VAL A 95 -8.27 -5.92 -6.39
N PRO A 96 -7.02 -5.91 -5.87
CA PRO A 96 -6.57 -6.96 -4.95
C PRO A 96 -7.40 -6.97 -3.67
N LEU A 97 -7.89 -5.82 -3.19
CA LEU A 97 -8.78 -5.79 -2.02
C LEU A 97 -10.09 -6.55 -2.28
N ALA A 98 -10.76 -6.29 -3.41
CA ALA A 98 -11.97 -7.01 -3.79
C ALA A 98 -11.71 -8.51 -3.94
N LEU A 99 -10.60 -8.89 -4.59
CA LEU A 99 -10.19 -10.30 -4.72
C LEU A 99 -9.94 -10.94 -3.34
N SER A 100 -9.26 -10.25 -2.41
CA SER A 100 -9.03 -10.78 -1.06
C SER A 100 -10.32 -11.02 -0.28
N VAL A 101 -11.30 -10.13 -0.42
CA VAL A 101 -12.61 -10.30 0.23
C VAL A 101 -13.35 -11.47 -0.38
N ALA A 102 -13.37 -11.57 -1.72
CA ALA A 102 -14.03 -12.66 -2.42
C ALA A 102 -13.42 -14.02 -2.05
N TYR A 103 -12.09 -14.09 -2.01
CA TYR A 103 -11.33 -15.28 -1.66
C TYR A 103 -11.46 -15.64 -0.17
N TYR A 104 -11.57 -14.65 0.73
CA TYR A 104 -11.83 -14.88 2.15
C TYR A 104 -13.22 -15.46 2.43
N VAL A 105 -14.21 -15.15 1.58
CA VAL A 105 -15.60 -15.61 1.76
C VAL A 105 -15.78 -17.05 1.28
N ASP A 106 -15.21 -17.40 0.12
CA ASP A 106 -15.38 -18.72 -0.49
C ASP A 106 -14.14 -19.11 -1.31
N GLU A 107 -13.17 -19.69 -0.62
CA GLU A 107 -11.88 -20.09 -1.18
C GLU A 107 -12.03 -21.16 -2.27
N ASP A 108 -12.72 -22.27 -1.96
CA ASP A 108 -12.89 -23.43 -2.84
C ASP A 108 -13.56 -23.08 -4.17
N ALA A 109 -14.62 -22.26 -4.14
CA ALA A 109 -15.31 -21.85 -5.35
C ALA A 109 -14.45 -20.95 -6.25
N HIS A 110 -13.59 -20.11 -5.64
CA HIS A 110 -12.75 -19.17 -6.38
C HIS A 110 -11.50 -19.84 -6.95
N GLU A 111 -10.90 -20.80 -6.23
CA GLU A 111 -9.84 -21.64 -6.79
C GLU A 111 -10.33 -22.45 -7.99
N ALA A 112 -11.54 -23.02 -7.92
CA ALA A 112 -12.11 -23.80 -9.01
C ALA A 112 -12.54 -22.96 -10.24
N ALA A 113 -12.91 -21.70 -10.04
CA ALA A 113 -13.45 -20.83 -11.10
C ALA A 113 -12.38 -20.03 -11.85
N MET A 114 -11.20 -19.84 -11.27
CA MET A 114 -10.18 -18.94 -11.81
C MET A 114 -9.23 -19.66 -12.77
N PRO A 115 -8.96 -19.11 -13.97
CA PRO A 115 -8.02 -19.71 -14.92
C PRO A 115 -6.55 -19.53 -14.51
N VAL A 116 -6.29 -18.79 -13.43
CA VAL A 116 -4.96 -18.47 -12.90
C VAL A 116 -4.96 -18.66 -11.39
N ASP A 117 -3.81 -19.05 -10.84
CA ASP A 117 -3.57 -19.17 -9.39
C ASP A 117 -3.90 -17.84 -8.67
N PRO A 118 -4.93 -17.80 -7.80
CA PRO A 118 -5.37 -16.59 -7.11
C PRO A 118 -4.26 -15.93 -6.29
N VAL A 119 -3.35 -16.72 -5.69
CA VAL A 119 -2.24 -16.20 -4.88
C VAL A 119 -1.21 -15.51 -5.74
N ARG A 120 -0.86 -16.08 -6.91
CA ARG A 120 0.06 -15.44 -7.87
C ARG A 120 -0.53 -14.17 -8.46
N LEU A 121 -1.83 -14.18 -8.76
CA LEU A 121 -2.52 -12.97 -9.21
C LEU A 121 -2.46 -11.87 -8.15
N GLN A 122 -2.75 -12.21 -6.89
CA GLN A 122 -2.68 -11.26 -5.78
C GLN A 122 -1.25 -10.74 -5.59
N GLY A 123 -0.25 -11.62 -5.67
CA GLY A 123 1.16 -11.25 -5.63
C GLY A 123 1.54 -10.27 -6.73
N ALA A 124 1.11 -10.51 -7.97
CA ALA A 124 1.35 -9.61 -9.10
C ALA A 124 0.69 -8.24 -8.90
N LEU A 125 -0.56 -8.20 -8.43
CA LEU A 125 -1.28 -6.97 -8.16
C LEU A 125 -0.63 -6.16 -7.03
N LEU A 126 -0.23 -6.82 -5.94
CA LEU A 126 0.48 -6.17 -4.84
C LEU A 126 1.87 -5.68 -5.26
N ALA A 127 2.61 -6.44 -6.08
CA ALA A 127 3.89 -6.00 -6.62
C ALA A 127 3.72 -4.74 -7.49
N LEU A 128 2.72 -4.73 -8.38
CA LEU A 128 2.40 -3.57 -9.21
C LEU A 128 2.00 -2.36 -8.37
N LEU A 129 1.18 -2.56 -7.34
CA LEU A 129 0.81 -1.52 -6.39
C LEU A 129 2.04 -0.97 -5.66
N GLY A 130 2.93 -1.85 -5.19
CA GLY A 130 4.18 -1.48 -4.54
C GLY A 130 5.08 -0.63 -5.44
N VAL A 131 5.16 -0.94 -6.74
CA VAL A 131 5.88 -0.11 -7.72
C VAL A 131 5.23 1.27 -7.86
N GLY A 132 3.90 1.35 -7.91
CA GLY A 132 3.18 2.63 -7.94
C GLY A 132 3.43 3.48 -6.69
N LEU A 133 3.41 2.86 -5.51
CA LEU A 133 3.71 3.54 -4.24
C LEU A 133 5.19 3.94 -4.12
N ALA A 134 6.10 3.15 -4.69
CA ALA A 134 7.52 3.51 -4.78
C ALA A 134 7.72 4.72 -5.70
N ALA A 135 7.06 4.76 -6.85
CA ALA A 135 7.08 5.91 -7.74
C ALA A 135 6.54 7.16 -7.03
N ALA A 136 5.40 7.06 -6.33
CA ALA A 136 4.86 8.16 -5.53
C ALA A 136 5.84 8.60 -4.43
N THR A 137 6.47 7.66 -3.73
CA THR A 137 7.50 7.94 -2.70
C THR A 137 8.64 8.76 -3.27
N LEU A 138 9.21 8.34 -4.41
CA LEU A 138 10.32 9.03 -5.05
C LEU A 138 9.93 10.45 -5.47
N LEU A 139 8.72 10.64 -5.98
CA LEU A 139 8.21 11.96 -6.34
C LEU A 139 7.99 12.87 -5.12
N PHE A 140 7.54 12.32 -3.98
CA PHE A 140 7.44 13.10 -2.74
C PHE A 140 8.82 13.45 -2.17
N TRP A 141 9.81 12.58 -2.34
CA TRP A 141 11.15 12.75 -1.79
C TRP A 141 11.84 14.04 -2.25
N ASP A 142 11.53 14.53 -3.46
CA ASP A 142 12.06 15.78 -4.03
C ASP A 142 11.87 16.98 -3.09
N ARG A 143 10.73 17.04 -2.38
CA ARG A 143 10.38 18.14 -1.46
C ARG A 143 10.26 17.71 -0.01
N GLN A 144 10.34 16.41 0.25
CA GLN A 144 10.14 15.82 1.56
C GLN A 144 11.24 14.78 1.82
N PRO A 145 12.51 15.22 2.00
CA PRO A 145 13.64 14.31 2.03
C PRO A 145 13.65 13.39 3.26
N ILE A 146 12.97 13.76 4.35
CA ILE A 146 12.77 12.90 5.51
C ILE A 146 11.47 12.13 5.32
N THR A 147 11.45 11.22 4.33
CA THR A 147 10.33 10.33 4.04
C THR A 147 10.70 8.89 4.40
N ILE A 148 9.79 8.18 5.07
CA ILE A 148 9.96 6.78 5.50
C ILE A 148 8.86 5.94 4.81
N PRO A 149 9.19 5.15 3.78
CA PRO A 149 8.21 4.44 2.97
C PRO A 149 7.95 3.01 3.48
N VAL A 150 7.66 2.85 4.78
CA VAL A 150 7.56 1.52 5.41
C VAL A 150 6.54 0.63 4.71
N GLY A 151 5.30 1.07 4.55
CA GLY A 151 4.28 0.24 3.91
C GLY A 151 4.50 0.04 2.41
N THR A 152 5.23 0.94 1.73
CA THR A 152 5.65 0.72 0.33
C THR A 152 6.60 -0.47 0.22
N VAL A 153 7.62 -0.52 1.08
CA VAL A 153 8.57 -1.63 1.14
C VAL A 153 7.84 -2.93 1.50
N LEU A 154 6.95 -2.89 2.50
CA LEU A 154 6.13 -4.05 2.86
C LEU A 154 5.26 -4.54 1.70
N THR A 155 4.64 -3.62 0.94
CA THR A 155 3.81 -3.98 -0.22
C THR A 155 4.62 -4.73 -1.29
N LEU A 156 5.84 -4.24 -1.60
CA LEU A 156 6.75 -4.91 -2.54
C LEU A 156 7.21 -6.27 -2.02
N VAL A 157 7.53 -6.37 -0.72
CA VAL A 157 7.91 -7.63 -0.07
C VAL A 157 6.77 -8.64 -0.14
N PHE A 158 5.54 -8.25 0.21
CA PHE A 158 4.38 -9.14 0.14
C PHE A 158 4.10 -9.60 -1.29
N GLY A 159 4.09 -8.67 -2.26
CA GLY A 159 3.90 -9.03 -3.67
C GLY A 159 4.95 -10.02 -4.17
N THR A 160 6.23 -9.75 -3.86
CA THR A 160 7.34 -10.65 -4.24
C THR A 160 7.21 -12.00 -3.55
N LEU A 161 6.92 -12.01 -2.25
CA LEU A 161 6.80 -13.24 -1.48
C LEU A 161 5.72 -14.15 -2.08
N LEU A 162 4.51 -13.62 -2.32
CA LEU A 162 3.41 -14.38 -2.91
C LEU A 162 3.74 -14.91 -4.32
N LEU A 163 4.49 -14.16 -5.13
CA LEU A 163 4.95 -14.62 -6.45
C LEU A 163 5.98 -15.75 -6.37
N THR A 164 6.72 -15.84 -5.27
CA THR A 164 7.79 -16.83 -5.05
C THR A 164 7.37 -18.03 -4.22
N VAL A 165 6.13 -18.09 -3.74
CA VAL A 165 5.62 -19.29 -3.04
C VAL A 165 5.59 -20.46 -4.02
N ASP A 166 6.15 -21.60 -3.60
CA ASP A 166 6.02 -22.86 -4.31
C ASP A 166 4.61 -23.41 -4.09
N ARG A 167 3.82 -23.38 -5.15
CA ARG A 167 2.46 -23.94 -5.22
C ARG A 167 2.36 -25.09 -6.24
N THR A 168 3.49 -25.71 -6.61
CA THR A 168 3.47 -26.92 -7.45
C THR A 168 2.58 -27.95 -6.80
N ASP A 169 1.57 -28.38 -7.55
CA ASP A 169 0.51 -29.26 -7.11
C ASP A 169 1.07 -30.48 -6.37
N ASP A 170 0.48 -30.77 -5.22
CA ASP A 170 0.60 -32.04 -4.50
C ASP A 170 -0.19 -33.14 -5.26
N GLU A 171 -0.09 -33.15 -6.59
CA GLU A 171 -0.63 -34.18 -7.47
C GLU A 171 0.49 -35.16 -7.82
N GLY A 172 0.61 -36.22 -7.01
CA GLY A 172 1.18 -37.48 -7.47
C GLY A 172 2.39 -38.05 -6.70
N VAL A 173 2.23 -38.36 -5.41
CA VAL A 173 2.91 -39.52 -4.80
C VAL A 173 1.96 -40.21 -3.83
N GLY A 174 0.97 -40.90 -4.40
CA GLY A 174 0.00 -41.67 -3.64
C GLY A 174 -0.65 -42.70 -4.55
N GLU A 175 0.14 -43.67 -5.01
CA GLU A 175 -0.24 -45.04 -5.40
C GLU A 175 0.89 -45.64 -6.25
N GLU A 176 1.79 -46.42 -5.61
CA GLU A 176 2.25 -47.75 -6.05
C GLU A 176 2.73 -48.55 -4.83
#